data_AF-A0A7Z2V3F7-F1
#
_entry.id   AF-A0A7Z2V3F7-F1
#
_cell.length_a   1.000
_cell.length_b   1.000
_cell.length_c   1.000
_cell.angle_alpha   90.00
_cell.angle_beta   90.00
_cell.angle_gamma   90.00
#
_symmetry.space_group_name_H-M   'P 1'
#
loop_
_entity.id
_entity.type
_entity.pdbx_description
1 polymer ?
#
loop_
_entity_poly.entity_id
_entity_poly.type
_entity_poly.pdbx_seq_one_letter_code
_entity_poly.pdbx_strand_id
1 'polypeptide(L)'
;MHVPQLPPHVFYRRVVFDVTASECQVAMEDEHHYFVLNLEHDGERITSVNSIARRTPWTICPQAATKLQEFVGRPLRQRIAVNLADIDGKQQCTHQYDLLMVALSQALRPGRREYVAKVVGAMHEYRHAELWLDGEKLLDWRLRGTVIDSNDQFDQRDLRNIMPWAEVHLDDQTLEALYVQRRAVMVAASKGIDLDQIRDAGQVLKARSGACFVFQPERADSAVRVIGSTRDDVQHAGNLLVGWGEPSTET
;
A
#
# COMPACT_ATOMS: atom_id res chain seq x y z
N MET A 1 18.21 -34.12 -11.89
CA MET A 1 18.63 -33.47 -10.63
C MET A 1 17.44 -32.67 -10.11
N HIS A 2 16.88 -33.06 -8.97
CA HIS A 2 15.80 -32.30 -8.33
C HIS A 2 16.46 -31.19 -7.54
N VAL A 3 16.43 -29.96 -8.06
CA VAL A 3 16.82 -28.78 -7.29
C VAL A 3 15.78 -28.65 -6.18
N PRO A 4 16.16 -28.62 -4.89
CA PRO A 4 15.20 -28.40 -3.82
C PRO A 4 14.51 -27.06 -4.10
N GLN A 5 13.20 -27.09 -4.30
CA GLN A 5 12.42 -25.87 -4.46
C GLN A 5 12.46 -25.15 -3.12
N LEU A 6 13.16 -24.02 -3.06
CA LEU A 6 13.10 -23.15 -1.89
C LEU A 6 11.62 -22.85 -1.59
N PRO A 7 11.22 -22.83 -0.31
CA PRO A 7 9.85 -22.47 0.04
C PRO A 7 9.51 -21.13 -0.61
N PRO A 8 8.33 -21.00 -1.23
CA PRO A 8 8.01 -19.83 -2.01
C PRO A 8 8.02 -18.59 -1.10
N HIS A 9 8.51 -17.48 -1.62
CA HIS A 9 8.45 -16.22 -0.91
C HIS A 9 7.00 -15.83 -0.64
N VAL A 10 6.60 -15.74 0.63
CA VAL A 10 5.25 -15.30 1.02
C VAL A 10 5.33 -13.89 1.59
N PHE A 11 4.43 -13.03 1.15
CA PHE A 11 4.27 -11.65 1.61
C PHE A 11 2.83 -11.43 2.05
N TYR A 12 2.66 -10.75 3.18
CA TYR A 12 1.36 -10.32 3.68
C TYR A 12 1.32 -8.81 3.82
N ARG A 13 0.14 -8.23 3.55
CA ARG A 13 -0.16 -6.83 3.85
C ARG A 13 -1.56 -6.74 4.42
N ARG A 14 -1.71 -6.06 5.55
CA ARG A 14 -3.02 -5.76 6.15
C ARG A 14 -3.30 -4.27 6.07
N VAL A 15 -4.56 -3.92 5.83
CA VAL A 15 -5.08 -2.56 5.94
C VAL A 15 -6.36 -2.62 6.75
N VAL A 16 -6.42 -1.92 7.88
CA VAL A 16 -7.61 -1.92 8.75
C VAL A 16 -8.09 -0.49 8.92
N PHE A 17 -9.41 -0.32 8.83
CA PHE A 17 -10.11 0.94 8.97
C PHE A 17 -10.98 0.89 10.22
N ASP A 18 -11.06 2.01 10.93
CA ASP A 18 -12.09 2.30 11.92
C ASP A 18 -12.67 3.67 11.58
N VAL A 19 -13.93 3.67 11.15
CA VAL A 19 -14.58 4.86 10.59
C VAL A 19 -15.76 5.26 11.48
N THR A 20 -15.76 6.51 11.89
CA THR A 20 -16.85 7.16 12.62
C THR A 20 -17.59 8.14 11.69
N ALA A 21 -18.49 8.98 12.23
CA ALA A 21 -19.22 9.94 11.42
C ALA A 21 -18.37 11.10 10.87
N SER A 22 -17.20 11.36 11.46
CA SER A 22 -16.34 12.50 11.13
C SER A 22 -14.85 12.17 11.05
N GLU A 23 -14.50 10.89 11.21
CA GLU A 23 -13.11 10.44 11.28
C GLU A 23 -12.96 9.07 10.62
N CYS A 24 -11.86 8.89 9.89
CA CYS A 24 -11.42 7.63 9.32
C CYS A 24 -9.99 7.37 9.78
N GLN A 25 -9.85 6.49 10.76
CA GLN A 25 -8.55 5.97 11.17
C GLN A 25 -8.22 4.75 10.32
N VAL A 26 -7.01 4.72 9.78
CA VAL A 26 -6.53 3.60 8.99
C VAL A 26 -5.10 3.24 9.36
N ALA A 27 -4.83 1.96 9.51
CA ALA A 27 -3.47 1.46 9.60
C ALA A 27 -3.18 0.47 8.48
N MET A 28 -1.93 0.48 8.01
CA MET A 28 -1.43 -0.49 7.08
C MET A 28 -0.06 -0.98 7.53
N GLU A 29 0.10 -2.30 7.53
CA GLU A 29 1.38 -2.94 7.78
C GLU A 29 1.68 -4.06 6.79
N ASP A 30 2.94 -4.12 6.37
CA ASP A 30 3.59 -5.23 5.68
C ASP A 30 5.01 -5.39 6.21
N GLU A 31 5.81 -6.33 5.68
CA GLU A 31 7.17 -6.57 6.17
C GLU A 31 8.08 -5.33 6.10
N HIS A 32 7.85 -4.42 5.17
CA HIS A 32 8.71 -3.27 4.90
C HIS A 32 8.16 -1.95 5.50
N HIS A 33 6.86 -1.89 5.73
CA HIS A 33 6.17 -0.64 6.05
C HIS A 33 5.16 -0.82 7.18
N TYR A 34 5.09 0.18 8.05
CA TYR A 34 3.98 0.35 8.98
C TYR A 34 3.61 1.82 9.06
N PHE A 35 2.39 2.15 8.63
CA PHE A 35 1.82 3.49 8.71
C PHE A 35 0.47 3.47 9.44
N VAL A 36 0.20 4.53 10.20
CA VAL A 36 -1.11 4.85 10.77
C VAL A 36 -1.48 6.25 10.29
N LEU A 37 -2.66 6.39 9.71
CA LEU A 37 -3.18 7.64 9.19
C LEU A 37 -4.52 7.94 9.85
N ASN A 38 -4.72 9.20 10.22
CA ASN A 38 -6.00 9.74 10.63
C ASN A 38 -6.48 10.78 9.62
N LEU A 39 -7.72 10.64 9.19
CA LEU A 39 -8.42 11.56 8.30
C LEU A 39 -9.67 12.07 9.01
N GLU A 40 -9.77 13.38 9.23
CA GLU A 40 -10.98 14.02 9.78
C GLU A 40 -11.72 14.78 8.67
N HIS A 41 -13.04 14.88 8.83
CA HIS A 41 -13.89 15.59 7.87
C HIS A 41 -15.18 16.14 8.50
N ASP A 42 -15.79 17.11 7.81
CA ASP A 42 -17.10 17.69 8.16
C ASP A 42 -18.29 16.99 7.47
N GLY A 43 -18.02 15.94 6.68
CA GLY A 43 -19.00 15.21 5.89
C GLY A 43 -19.02 15.60 4.41
N GLU A 44 -18.38 16.72 4.05
CA GLU A 44 -18.21 17.17 2.67
C GLU A 44 -16.73 17.31 2.29
N ARG A 45 -15.90 17.77 3.23
CA ARG A 45 -14.50 18.15 3.02
C ARG A 45 -13.60 17.61 4.11
N ILE A 46 -12.35 17.42 3.71
CA ILE A 46 -11.25 17.02 4.59
C ILE A 46 -10.90 18.22 5.48
N THR A 47 -10.93 18.02 6.80
CA THR A 47 -10.55 19.05 7.79
C THR A 47 -9.16 18.84 8.35
N SER A 48 -8.69 17.59 8.40
CA SER A 48 -7.37 17.23 8.92
C SER A 48 -6.86 15.94 8.29
N VAL A 49 -5.56 15.86 8.05
CA VAL A 49 -4.86 14.62 7.65
C VAL A 49 -3.57 14.51 8.45
N ASN A 50 -3.43 13.42 9.21
CA ASN A 50 -2.22 13.14 9.98
C ASN A 50 -1.73 11.73 9.65
N SER A 51 -0.42 11.56 9.47
CA SER A 51 0.17 10.26 9.16
C SER A 51 1.42 10.04 9.99
N ILE A 52 1.48 8.88 10.64
CA ILE A 52 2.60 8.44 11.46
C ILE A 52 3.24 7.23 10.79
N ALA A 53 4.51 7.38 10.43
CA ALA A 53 5.35 6.31 9.95
C ALA A 53 5.98 5.56 11.13
N ARG A 54 5.49 4.35 11.44
CA ARG A 54 6.00 3.50 12.52
C ARG A 54 7.21 2.67 12.08
N ARG A 55 7.24 2.26 10.81
CA ARG A 55 8.37 1.54 10.21
C ARG A 55 8.47 1.87 8.73
N THR A 56 9.68 2.18 8.27
CA THR A 56 9.95 2.59 6.90
C THR A 56 11.32 2.12 6.43
N PRO A 57 11.48 1.83 5.13
CA PRO A 57 12.74 1.36 4.57
C PRO A 57 13.82 2.46 4.50
N TRP A 58 13.44 3.73 4.43
CA TRP A 58 14.35 4.86 4.27
C TRP A 58 14.13 5.93 5.34
N THR A 59 15.20 6.56 5.81
CA THR A 59 15.19 7.51 6.93
C THR A 59 14.30 8.73 6.69
N ILE A 60 14.14 9.16 5.44
CA ILE A 60 13.34 10.36 5.10
C ILE A 60 11.89 10.05 4.73
N CYS A 61 11.47 8.77 4.68
CA CYS A 61 10.08 8.41 4.40
C CYS A 61 9.04 9.13 5.30
N PRO A 62 9.27 9.32 6.61
CA PRO A 62 8.33 10.04 7.48
C PRO A 62 8.06 11.48 7.05
N GLN A 63 9.02 12.16 6.40
CA GLN A 63 8.88 13.55 5.98
C GLN A 63 7.79 13.75 4.94
N ALA A 64 7.44 12.70 4.19
CA ALA A 64 6.36 12.74 3.19
C ALA A 64 4.97 12.97 3.81
N ALA A 65 4.79 12.79 5.12
CA ALA A 65 3.52 13.11 5.78
C ALA A 65 3.12 14.59 5.60
N THR A 66 4.10 15.50 5.53
CA THR A 66 3.86 16.94 5.28
C THR A 66 3.17 17.20 3.95
N LYS A 67 3.42 16.36 2.94
CA LYS A 67 2.82 16.47 1.61
C LYS A 67 1.33 16.10 1.59
N LEU A 68 0.84 15.38 2.59
CA LEU A 68 -0.58 15.07 2.71
C LEU A 68 -1.42 16.29 3.09
N GLN A 69 -0.81 17.38 3.58
CA GLN A 69 -1.53 18.63 3.85
C GLN A 69 -2.13 19.27 2.59
N GLU A 70 -1.63 18.92 1.41
CA GLU A 70 -2.19 19.33 0.11
C GLU A 70 -3.65 18.85 -0.07
N PHE A 71 -4.14 17.93 0.76
CA PHE A 71 -5.50 17.41 0.76
C PHE A 71 -6.48 18.17 1.67
N VAL A 72 -6.01 18.90 2.68
CA VAL A 72 -6.89 19.62 3.60
C VAL A 72 -7.72 20.66 2.84
N GLY A 73 -9.03 20.69 3.11
CA GLY A 73 -10.02 21.51 2.42
C GLY A 73 -10.55 20.92 1.11
N ARG A 74 -9.98 19.83 0.58
CA ARG A 74 -10.50 19.14 -0.61
C ARG A 74 -11.77 18.34 -0.28
N PRO A 75 -12.65 18.10 -1.26
CA PRO A 75 -13.87 17.33 -1.01
C PRO A 75 -13.56 15.85 -0.73
N LEU A 76 -14.44 15.23 0.06
CA LEU A 76 -14.51 13.77 0.20
C LEU A 76 -14.89 13.13 -1.14
N ARG A 77 -14.50 11.86 -1.32
CA ARG A 77 -14.76 11.09 -2.53
C ARG A 77 -14.97 9.62 -2.17
N GLN A 78 -16.08 9.04 -2.60
CA GLN A 78 -16.34 7.61 -2.41
C GLN A 78 -15.59 6.74 -3.42
N ARG A 79 -15.31 7.26 -4.62
CA ARG A 79 -14.53 6.58 -5.65
C ARG A 79 -13.06 6.98 -5.56
N ILE A 80 -12.17 5.99 -5.68
CA ILE A 80 -10.72 6.20 -5.74
C ILE A 80 -10.38 7.14 -6.91
N ALA A 81 -9.68 8.24 -6.61
CA ALA A 81 -9.13 9.12 -7.64
C ALA A 81 -7.83 8.53 -8.19
N VAL A 82 -7.85 8.08 -9.44
CA VAL A 82 -6.66 7.54 -10.13
C VAL A 82 -5.63 8.65 -10.40
N ASN A 83 -6.11 9.86 -10.66
CA ASN A 83 -5.29 11.05 -10.84
C ASN A 83 -5.97 12.26 -10.20
N LEU A 84 -5.19 13.16 -9.62
CA LEU A 84 -5.64 14.44 -9.09
C LEU A 84 -4.83 15.52 -9.80
N ALA A 85 -5.48 16.31 -10.66
CA ALA A 85 -4.81 17.27 -11.53
C ALA A 85 -3.86 18.23 -10.78
N ASP A 86 -4.21 18.61 -9.55
CA ASP A 86 -3.46 19.56 -8.74
C ASP A 86 -2.61 18.91 -7.64
N ILE A 87 -2.39 17.59 -7.69
CA ILE A 87 -1.49 16.88 -6.76
C ILE A 87 -0.55 16.01 -7.56
N ASP A 88 0.75 16.32 -7.50
CA ASP A 88 1.76 15.44 -8.06
C ASP A 88 1.99 14.24 -7.13
N GLY A 89 1.32 13.13 -7.42
CA GLY A 89 1.48 11.88 -6.68
C GLY A 89 2.92 11.35 -6.64
N LYS A 90 3.80 11.75 -7.57
CA LYS A 90 5.23 11.35 -7.54
C LYS A 90 5.99 12.06 -6.43
N GLN A 91 5.56 13.27 -6.06
CA GLN A 91 6.09 14.02 -4.93
C GLN A 91 5.57 13.52 -3.58
N GLN A 92 4.68 12.53 -3.58
CA GLN A 92 4.12 11.93 -2.37
C GLN A 92 4.84 10.60 -2.06
N CYS A 93 4.83 10.17 -0.80
CA CYS A 93 5.19 8.78 -0.52
C CYS A 93 4.04 7.91 -1.02
N THR A 94 4.30 7.06 -2.01
CA THR A 94 3.25 6.25 -2.63
C THR A 94 2.49 5.40 -1.63
N HIS A 95 3.12 4.91 -0.57
CA HIS A 95 2.44 4.12 0.46
C HIS A 95 1.47 4.96 1.31
N GLN A 96 1.84 6.20 1.65
CA GLN A 96 0.98 7.09 2.44
C GLN A 96 -0.12 7.71 1.58
N TYR A 97 0.22 8.11 0.34
CA TYR A 97 -0.73 8.59 -0.65
C TYR A 97 -1.78 7.53 -0.96
N ASP A 98 -1.35 6.30 -1.27
CA ASP A 98 -2.28 5.23 -1.58
C ASP A 98 -3.19 4.92 -0.37
N LEU A 99 -2.62 4.94 0.85
CA LEU A 99 -3.39 4.75 2.08
C LEU A 99 -4.44 5.85 2.27
N LEU A 100 -4.10 7.11 2.01
CA LEU A 100 -5.06 8.22 2.06
C LEU A 100 -6.16 8.06 1.00
N MET A 101 -5.83 7.61 -0.22
CA MET A 101 -6.84 7.42 -1.27
C MET A 101 -7.88 6.38 -0.85
N VAL A 102 -7.44 5.27 -0.27
CA VAL A 102 -8.36 4.25 0.24
C VAL A 102 -9.07 4.73 1.51
N ALA A 103 -8.43 5.52 2.38
CA ALA A 103 -9.12 6.14 3.52
C ALA A 103 -10.28 7.03 3.08
N LEU A 104 -10.11 7.80 2.01
CA LEU A 104 -11.14 8.68 1.46
C LEU A 104 -12.34 7.90 0.92
N SER A 105 -12.12 6.80 0.19
CA SER A 105 -13.22 5.95 -0.31
C SER A 105 -14.01 5.27 0.82
N GLN A 106 -13.41 5.16 2.01
CA GLN A 106 -14.00 4.60 3.21
C GLN A 106 -14.60 5.64 4.17
N ALA A 107 -14.23 6.91 4.08
CA ALA A 107 -14.53 7.94 5.08
C ALA A 107 -16.03 8.12 5.38
N LEU A 108 -16.91 7.86 4.40
CA LEU A 108 -18.37 7.93 4.56
C LEU A 108 -19.03 6.57 4.82
N ARG A 109 -18.26 5.56 5.23
CA ARG A 109 -18.72 4.19 5.51
C ARG A 109 -18.38 3.81 6.95
N PRO A 110 -19.20 4.23 7.94
CA PRO A 110 -18.93 3.96 9.34
C PRO A 110 -18.75 2.47 9.65
N GLY A 111 -17.91 2.18 10.62
CA GLY A 111 -17.61 0.84 11.08
C GLY A 111 -16.19 0.39 10.74
N ARG A 112 -15.90 -0.84 11.13
CA ARG A 112 -14.61 -1.49 10.92
C ARG A 112 -14.61 -2.26 9.61
N ARG A 113 -13.54 -2.11 8.83
CA ARG A 113 -13.27 -2.93 7.65
C ARG A 113 -11.81 -3.33 7.58
N GLU A 114 -11.53 -4.46 6.97
CA GLU A 114 -10.19 -5.01 6.85
C GLU A 114 -9.92 -5.56 5.45
N TYR A 115 -8.82 -5.11 4.85
CA TYR A 115 -8.19 -5.81 3.75
C TYR A 115 -7.02 -6.65 4.21
N VAL A 116 -6.98 -7.89 3.72
CA VAL A 116 -5.81 -8.76 3.82
C VAL A 116 -5.36 -9.11 2.41
N ALA A 117 -4.10 -8.83 2.09
CA ALA A 117 -3.47 -9.29 0.86
C ALA A 117 -2.41 -10.35 1.18
N LYS A 118 -2.38 -11.40 0.38
CA LYS A 118 -1.33 -12.42 0.38
C LYS A 118 -0.73 -12.49 -1.02
N VAL A 119 0.58 -12.42 -1.10
CA VAL A 119 1.31 -12.61 -2.36
C VAL A 119 2.33 -13.72 -2.17
N VAL A 120 2.20 -14.78 -2.96
CA VAL A 120 3.18 -15.85 -3.06
C VAL A 120 4.02 -15.60 -4.31
N GLY A 121 5.33 -15.70 -4.19
CA GLY A 121 6.30 -15.54 -5.27
C GLY A 121 6.94 -14.15 -5.35
N ALA A 122 8.24 -14.11 -5.60
CA ALA A 122 9.02 -12.90 -5.87
C ALA A 122 8.87 -12.42 -7.34
N MET A 123 9.47 -11.28 -7.68
CA MET A 123 9.29 -10.60 -8.98
C MET A 123 9.55 -11.47 -10.21
N HIS A 124 10.53 -12.38 -10.15
CA HIS A 124 10.93 -13.26 -11.26
C HIS A 124 10.36 -14.67 -11.16
N GLU A 125 9.45 -14.90 -10.22
CA GLU A 125 8.78 -16.16 -10.03
C GLU A 125 7.37 -16.11 -10.62
N TYR A 126 6.70 -17.27 -10.67
CA TYR A 126 5.25 -17.29 -10.83
C TYR A 126 4.61 -16.77 -9.55
N ARG A 127 3.70 -15.80 -9.70
CA ARG A 127 3.13 -15.11 -8.55
C ARG A 127 1.65 -15.40 -8.41
N HIS A 128 1.19 -15.49 -7.17
CA HIS A 128 -0.21 -15.63 -6.81
C HIS A 128 -0.57 -14.55 -5.82
N ALA A 129 -1.48 -13.67 -6.19
CA ALA A 129 -1.98 -12.61 -5.32
C ALA A 129 -3.45 -12.89 -4.98
N GLU A 130 -3.75 -12.92 -3.70
CA GLU A 130 -5.11 -13.03 -3.18
C GLU A 130 -5.42 -11.79 -2.32
N LEU A 131 -6.65 -11.31 -2.40
CA LEU A 131 -7.15 -10.19 -1.58
C LEU A 131 -8.49 -10.60 -0.96
N TRP A 132 -8.59 -10.39 0.35
CA TRP A 132 -9.83 -10.53 1.11
C TRP A 132 -10.23 -9.18 1.69
N LEU A 133 -11.54 -8.95 1.75
CA LEU A 133 -12.18 -7.88 2.49
C LEU A 133 -13.07 -8.53 3.55
N ASP A 134 -12.83 -8.24 4.83
CA ASP A 134 -13.63 -8.77 5.95
C ASP A 134 -13.80 -10.30 5.90
N GLY A 135 -12.76 -11.00 5.43
CA GLY A 135 -12.75 -12.46 5.26
C GLY A 135 -13.30 -12.97 3.92
N GLU A 136 -13.99 -12.15 3.14
CA GLU A 136 -14.51 -12.51 1.81
C GLU A 136 -13.47 -12.26 0.71
N LYS A 137 -13.19 -13.27 -0.11
CA LYS A 137 -12.19 -13.14 -1.20
C LYS A 137 -12.75 -12.27 -2.33
N LEU A 138 -12.07 -11.16 -2.63
CA LEU A 138 -12.45 -10.25 -3.72
C LEU A 138 -11.66 -10.47 -5.01
N LEU A 139 -10.35 -10.74 -4.90
CA LEU A 139 -9.46 -10.87 -6.06
C LEU A 139 -8.53 -12.07 -5.89
N ASP A 140 -8.29 -12.79 -6.98
CA ASP A 140 -7.45 -14.00 -7.05
C ASP A 140 -6.71 -14.01 -8.39
N TRP A 141 -5.46 -13.55 -8.39
CA TRP A 141 -4.68 -13.34 -9.61
C TRP A 141 -3.45 -14.22 -9.65
N ARG A 142 -3.20 -14.81 -10.82
CA ARG A 142 -1.88 -15.32 -11.18
C ARG A 142 -1.17 -14.27 -12.00
N LEU A 143 0.14 -14.13 -11.82
CA LEU A 143 0.92 -13.11 -12.52
C LEU A 143 2.22 -13.65 -13.09
N ARG A 144 2.58 -13.11 -14.25
CA ARG A 144 3.92 -13.16 -14.83
C ARG A 144 4.57 -11.79 -14.67
N GLY A 145 5.41 -11.64 -13.64
CA GLY A 145 5.98 -10.34 -13.25
C GLY A 145 4.90 -9.37 -12.74
N THR A 146 4.48 -8.43 -13.59
CA THR A 146 3.40 -7.47 -13.32
C THR A 146 2.17 -7.65 -14.20
N VAL A 147 2.20 -8.59 -15.14
CA VAL A 147 1.07 -8.89 -16.02
C VAL A 147 0.19 -9.93 -15.36
N ILE A 148 -1.10 -9.63 -15.26
CA ILE A 148 -2.11 -10.57 -14.75
C ILE A 148 -2.36 -11.63 -15.82
N ASP A 149 -2.38 -12.88 -15.40
CA ASP A 149 -2.59 -14.08 -16.20
C ASP A 149 -3.75 -14.86 -15.55
N SER A 150 -4.97 -14.39 -15.77
CA SER A 150 -6.19 -14.87 -15.10
C SER A 150 -7.27 -15.21 -16.15
N ASN A 151 -8.44 -15.65 -15.69
CA ASN A 151 -9.61 -15.87 -16.57
C ASN A 151 -10.73 -14.85 -16.30
N ASP A 152 -10.41 -13.73 -15.65
CA ASP A 152 -11.36 -12.68 -15.29
C ASP A 152 -11.16 -11.41 -16.14
N GLN A 153 -11.90 -10.35 -15.83
CA GLN A 153 -11.83 -9.08 -16.56
C GLN A 153 -10.45 -8.39 -16.52
N PHE A 154 -9.54 -8.84 -15.65
CA PHE A 154 -8.18 -8.30 -15.51
C PHE A 154 -7.14 -9.02 -16.36
N ASP A 155 -7.52 -10.07 -17.10
CA ASP A 155 -6.58 -10.87 -17.87
C ASP A 155 -5.75 -10.01 -18.85
N GLN A 156 -4.45 -10.34 -18.93
CA GLN A 156 -3.41 -9.64 -19.69
C GLN A 156 -3.24 -8.15 -19.37
N ARG A 157 -3.85 -7.63 -18.30
CA ARG A 157 -3.59 -6.27 -17.84
C ARG A 157 -2.27 -6.20 -17.09
N ASP A 158 -1.49 -5.16 -17.38
CA ASP A 158 -0.25 -4.89 -16.67
C ASP A 158 -0.51 -3.92 -15.52
N LEU A 159 -0.19 -4.35 -14.30
CA LEU A 159 -0.35 -3.53 -13.10
C LEU A 159 0.37 -2.18 -13.19
N ARG A 160 1.40 -2.03 -14.02
CA ARG A 160 2.11 -0.76 -14.19
C ARG A 160 1.24 0.33 -14.84
N ASN A 161 0.31 -0.03 -15.70
CA ASN A 161 -0.50 0.91 -16.50
C ASN A 161 -2.01 0.62 -16.47
N ILE A 162 -2.48 -0.23 -15.55
CA ILE A 162 -3.88 -0.66 -15.47
C ILE A 162 -4.87 0.45 -15.08
N MET A 163 -4.42 1.49 -14.38
CA MET A 163 -5.33 2.44 -13.73
C MET A 163 -6.25 3.23 -14.67
N PRO A 164 -5.80 3.75 -15.83
CA PRO A 164 -6.70 4.42 -16.78
C PRO A 164 -7.80 3.51 -17.34
N TRP A 165 -7.50 2.23 -17.55
CA TRP A 165 -8.53 1.25 -17.93
C TRP A 165 -9.50 1.01 -16.76
N ALA A 166 -8.96 0.82 -15.56
CA ALA A 166 -9.74 0.51 -14.38
C ALA A 166 -10.75 1.62 -14.02
N GLU A 167 -10.33 2.88 -14.17
CA GLU A 167 -11.18 4.05 -13.94
C GLU A 167 -12.45 4.06 -14.80
N VAL A 168 -12.38 3.49 -16.01
CA VAL A 168 -13.51 3.46 -16.96
C VAL A 168 -14.37 2.20 -16.79
N HIS A 169 -13.78 1.07 -16.41
CA HIS A 169 -14.44 -0.24 -16.50
C HIS A 169 -14.87 -0.86 -15.17
N LEU A 170 -14.30 -0.41 -14.05
CA LEU A 170 -14.55 -1.02 -12.75
C LEU A 170 -15.53 -0.20 -11.92
N ASP A 171 -16.42 -0.88 -11.20
CA ASP A 171 -17.18 -0.29 -10.11
C ASP A 171 -16.26 0.20 -8.97
N ASP A 172 -16.82 0.95 -8.02
CA ASP A 172 -16.05 1.58 -6.94
C ASP A 172 -15.35 0.57 -6.03
N GLN A 173 -16.02 -0.55 -5.70
CA GLN A 173 -15.45 -1.57 -4.82
C GLN A 173 -14.32 -2.33 -5.51
N THR A 174 -14.52 -2.69 -6.78
CA THR A 174 -13.52 -3.40 -7.57
C THR A 174 -12.32 -2.51 -7.88
N LEU A 175 -12.52 -1.21 -8.12
CA LEU A 175 -11.43 -0.23 -8.27
C LEU A 175 -10.63 -0.07 -6.97
N GLU A 176 -11.30 0.01 -5.82
CA GLU A 176 -10.66 0.04 -4.50
C GLU A 176 -9.83 -1.22 -4.24
N ALA A 177 -10.43 -2.40 -4.47
CA ALA A 177 -9.76 -3.69 -4.32
C ALA A 177 -8.52 -3.81 -5.22
N LEU A 178 -8.64 -3.40 -6.49
CA LEU A 178 -7.50 -3.31 -7.42
C LEU A 178 -6.40 -2.41 -6.83
N TYR A 179 -6.76 -1.25 -6.31
CA TYR A 179 -5.79 -0.30 -5.76
C TYR A 179 -5.00 -0.89 -4.59
N VAL A 180 -5.67 -1.57 -3.67
CA VAL A 180 -5.06 -2.26 -2.52
C VAL A 180 -4.15 -3.41 -2.98
N GLN A 181 -4.67 -4.34 -3.79
CA GLN A 181 -3.90 -5.52 -4.19
C GLN A 181 -2.72 -5.17 -5.11
N ARG A 182 -2.91 -4.22 -6.03
CA ARG A 182 -1.83 -3.73 -6.90
C ARG A 182 -0.65 -3.27 -6.07
N ARG A 183 -0.87 -2.50 -5.00
CA ARG A 183 0.22 -2.04 -4.13
C ARG A 183 0.92 -3.21 -3.45
N ALA A 184 0.15 -4.15 -2.89
CA ALA A 184 0.70 -5.35 -2.27
C ALA A 184 1.60 -6.13 -3.24
N VAL A 185 1.17 -6.31 -4.49
CA VAL A 185 1.95 -6.99 -5.54
C VAL A 185 3.20 -6.20 -5.92
N MET A 186 3.13 -4.87 -6.04
CA MET A 186 4.32 -4.07 -6.34
C MET A 186 5.36 -4.10 -5.21
N VAL A 187 4.92 -4.13 -3.95
CA VAL A 187 5.80 -4.20 -2.79
C VAL A 187 6.39 -5.59 -2.62
N ALA A 188 5.60 -6.66 -2.75
CA ALA A 188 6.07 -8.04 -2.67
C ALA A 188 7.19 -8.39 -3.68
N ALA A 189 7.41 -7.56 -4.70
CA ALA A 189 8.54 -7.70 -5.62
C ALA A 189 9.92 -7.56 -4.93
N SER A 190 10.01 -6.98 -3.72
CA SER A 190 11.26 -6.95 -2.94
C SER A 190 11.57 -8.25 -2.20
N LYS A 191 10.66 -9.22 -2.17
CA LYS A 191 10.96 -10.53 -1.59
C LYS A 191 12.12 -11.19 -2.34
N GLY A 192 13.01 -11.84 -1.59
CA GLY A 192 14.23 -12.45 -2.12
C GLY A 192 15.39 -11.46 -2.34
N ILE A 193 15.21 -10.19 -1.96
CA ILE A 193 16.26 -9.17 -2.02
C ILE A 193 16.61 -8.75 -0.58
N ASP A 194 17.88 -8.84 -0.22
CA ASP A 194 18.39 -8.21 1.00
C ASP A 194 18.51 -6.69 0.77
N LEU A 195 17.48 -5.96 1.21
CA LEU A 195 17.42 -4.51 1.06
C LEU A 195 18.44 -3.78 1.95
N ASP A 196 19.00 -4.43 2.97
CA ASP A 196 19.97 -3.80 3.87
C ASP A 196 21.36 -3.67 3.22
N GLN A 197 21.59 -4.36 2.09
CA GLN A 197 22.77 -4.15 1.24
C GLN A 197 22.70 -2.82 0.46
N ILE A 198 21.53 -2.21 0.36
CA ILE A 198 21.35 -0.93 -0.33
C ILE A 198 21.57 0.17 0.69
N ARG A 199 22.64 0.96 0.57
CA ARG A 199 23.00 1.97 1.57
C ARG A 199 22.01 3.14 1.59
N ASP A 200 21.61 3.58 0.40
CA ASP A 200 20.76 4.74 0.17
C ASP A 200 19.91 4.54 -1.10
N ALA A 201 18.81 5.27 -1.20
CA ALA A 201 17.90 5.15 -2.32
C ALA A 201 18.52 5.57 -3.66
N GLY A 202 19.58 6.39 -3.64
CA GLY A 202 20.35 6.81 -4.82
C GLY A 202 20.90 5.64 -5.62
N GLN A 203 21.39 4.60 -4.93
CA GLN A 203 21.96 3.40 -5.56
C GLN A 203 20.98 2.65 -6.48
N VAL A 204 19.67 2.74 -6.20
CA VAL A 204 18.62 2.10 -7.01
C VAL A 204 17.73 3.10 -7.76
N LEU A 205 18.08 4.39 -7.73
CA LEU A 205 17.29 5.47 -8.31
C LEU A 205 17.02 5.23 -9.80
N LYS A 206 17.99 4.74 -10.59
CA LYS A 206 17.78 4.47 -12.03
C LYS A 206 16.58 3.54 -12.29
N ALA A 207 16.36 2.55 -11.44
CA ALA A 207 15.25 1.61 -11.56
C ALA A 207 13.94 2.12 -10.93
N ARG A 208 14.01 3.14 -10.07
CA ARG A 208 12.90 3.64 -9.25
C ARG A 208 12.63 5.14 -9.43
N SER A 209 13.23 5.77 -10.42
CA SER A 209 13.20 7.23 -10.59
C SER A 209 11.78 7.73 -10.70
N GLY A 210 11.43 8.70 -9.87
CA GLY A 210 10.09 9.29 -9.83
C GLY A 210 9.03 8.37 -9.20
N ALA A 211 9.39 7.22 -8.63
CA ALA A 211 8.42 6.28 -8.10
C ALA A 211 7.69 6.79 -6.85
N CYS A 212 8.37 7.59 -6.01
CA CYS A 212 7.80 8.17 -4.78
C CYS A 212 8.64 9.35 -4.27
N PHE A 213 8.20 9.95 -3.16
CA PHE A 213 8.91 10.99 -2.42
C PHE A 213 10.42 10.73 -2.29
N VAL A 214 10.82 9.55 -1.83
CA VAL A 214 12.24 9.20 -1.63
C VAL A 214 13.00 9.14 -2.96
N PHE A 215 12.41 8.58 -4.01
CA PHE A 215 13.07 8.37 -5.29
C PHE A 215 12.97 9.57 -6.24
N GLN A 216 13.00 10.78 -5.68
CA GLN A 216 13.24 11.99 -6.47
C GLN A 216 14.74 12.30 -6.51
N PRO A 217 15.27 12.82 -7.64
CA PRO A 217 16.70 13.12 -7.78
C PRO A 217 17.27 13.97 -6.64
N GLU A 218 16.50 14.94 -6.16
CA GLU A 218 16.89 15.85 -5.09
C GLU A 218 16.93 15.22 -3.68
N ARG A 219 16.36 14.02 -3.50
CA ARG A 219 16.22 13.35 -2.18
C ARG A 219 16.95 12.02 -2.09
N ALA A 220 17.02 11.26 -3.18
CA ALA A 220 17.41 9.84 -3.16
C ALA A 220 18.76 9.57 -2.47
N ASP A 221 19.78 10.38 -2.72
CA ASP A 221 21.12 10.19 -2.16
C ASP A 221 21.19 10.43 -0.64
N SER A 222 20.24 11.19 -0.09
CA SER A 222 20.12 11.46 1.36
C SER A 222 19.16 10.51 2.08
N ALA A 223 18.42 9.70 1.33
CA ALA A 223 17.51 8.70 1.86
C ALA A 223 18.25 7.42 2.23
N VAL A 224 18.90 7.44 3.40
CA VAL A 224 19.67 6.31 3.92
C VAL A 224 18.74 5.16 4.30
N ARG A 225 19.19 3.93 4.09
CA ARG A 225 18.49 2.70 4.49
C ARG A 225 18.39 2.59 6.00
N VAL A 226 17.20 2.26 6.49
CA VAL A 226 17.01 1.85 7.89
C VAL A 226 17.34 0.36 7.98
N ILE A 227 18.55 0.04 8.40
CA ILE A 227 19.02 -1.35 8.54
C ILE A 227 18.17 -2.09 9.58
N GLY A 228 17.80 -3.34 9.28
CA GLY A 228 16.94 -4.17 10.14
C GLY A 228 15.47 -3.76 10.11
N SER A 229 15.05 -2.83 9.24
CA SER A 229 13.65 -2.40 9.17
C SER A 229 12.72 -3.37 8.44
N THR A 230 13.26 -4.32 7.68
CA THR A 230 12.44 -5.38 7.07
C THR A 230 12.19 -6.46 8.11
N ARG A 231 10.92 -6.75 8.38
CA ARG A 231 10.52 -7.88 9.24
C ARG A 231 10.72 -9.21 8.52
N ASP A 232 11.31 -10.17 9.21
CA ASP A 232 11.51 -11.56 8.77
C ASP A 232 10.62 -12.57 9.54
N ASP A 233 9.87 -12.08 10.53
CA ASP A 233 9.01 -12.86 11.43
C ASP A 233 7.56 -13.02 10.94
N VAL A 234 7.20 -12.41 9.81
CA VAL A 234 5.82 -12.41 9.29
C VAL A 234 5.53 -13.73 8.57
N GLN A 235 4.75 -14.59 9.21
CA GLN A 235 4.37 -15.90 8.67
C GLN A 235 2.91 -15.96 8.22
N HIS A 236 2.05 -15.12 8.82
CA HIS A 236 0.65 -14.98 8.47
C HIS A 236 0.17 -13.55 8.73
N ALA A 237 -0.98 -13.19 8.16
CA ALA A 237 -1.56 -11.85 8.30
C ALA A 237 -1.69 -11.41 9.78
N GLY A 238 -2.07 -12.31 10.68
CA GLY A 238 -2.19 -12.02 12.12
C GLY A 238 -0.92 -11.52 12.84
N ASN A 239 0.28 -11.64 12.23
CA ASN A 239 1.51 -11.05 12.80
C ASN A 239 1.65 -9.54 12.54
N LEU A 240 0.80 -8.99 11.68
CA LEU A 240 0.77 -7.57 11.30
C LEU A 240 -0.35 -6.86 12.07
N LEU A 241 -0.17 -5.58 12.39
CA LEU A 241 -1.13 -4.72 13.08
C LEU A 241 -1.58 -5.27 14.45
N VAL A 242 -0.70 -5.99 15.15
CA VAL A 242 -0.96 -6.53 16.48
C VAL A 242 -1.22 -5.37 17.45
N GLY A 243 -2.35 -5.44 18.17
CA GLY A 243 -2.79 -4.41 19.11
C GLY A 243 -3.37 -3.14 18.46
N TRP A 244 -3.45 -3.05 17.13
CA TRP A 244 -4.08 -1.90 16.48
C TRP A 244 -5.61 -2.06 16.44
N GLY A 245 -6.31 -1.08 17.01
CA GLY A 245 -7.77 -1.09 17.09
C GLY A 245 -8.32 -2.17 18.02
N GLU A 246 -7.52 -2.70 18.93
CA GLU A 246 -8.03 -3.39 20.12
C GLU A 246 -8.40 -2.32 21.16
N PRO A 247 -9.57 -2.40 21.81
CA PRO A 247 -9.83 -1.52 22.95
C PRO A 247 -8.75 -1.75 23.99
N SER A 248 -8.13 -0.66 24.46
CA SER A 248 -7.14 -0.69 25.54
C SER A 248 -7.68 -1.57 26.67
N THR A 249 -7.04 -2.71 26.91
CA THR A 249 -7.29 -3.47 28.13
C THR A 249 -6.53 -2.76 29.24
N GLU A 250 -7.09 -1.67 29.75
CA GLU A 250 -6.69 -1.13 31.05
C GLU A 250 -7.09 -2.17 32.11
N THR A 251 -6.07 -2.86 32.63
CA THR A 251 -6.09 -3.48 33.97
C THR A 251 -5.62 -2.48 35.01
#